data_AF-A0A832J5I9-F1
#
_entry.id   AF-A0A832J5I9-F1
#
_cell.length_a   1.000
_cell.length_b   1.000
_cell.length_c   1.000
_cell.angle_alpha   90.00
_cell.angle_beta   90.00
_cell.angle_gamma   90.00
#
_symmetry.space_group_name_H-M   'P 1'
#
loop_
_entity.id
_entity.type
_entity.pdbx_description
1 polymer ?
#
loop_
_entity_poly.entity_id
_entity_poly.type
_entity_poly.pdbx_seq_one_letter_code
_entity_poly.pdbx_strand_id
1 'polypeptide(L)'
;MNPVKPRPTKSRRSRSVIGDRLNTRSTKTQEPQQGLVGHLVELRTRLLRIVFSIFIIFLPLAFFANDLYAILAMPLLDTMPQGTSMIATEVASPFLTPFKFALVLSVFLGMPVILYHFWTFI
;
A
#
# COMPACT_ATOMS: atom_id res chain seq x y z
N MET A 1 -21.69 34.58 80.50
CA MET A 1 -22.10 33.20 80.14
C MET A 1 -23.33 33.31 79.23
N ASN A 2 -23.20 33.09 77.92
CA ASN A 2 -24.32 33.17 76.98
C ASN A 2 -24.53 31.77 76.35
N PRO A 3 -25.76 31.23 76.27
CA PRO A 3 -25.96 29.89 75.74
C PRO A 3 -25.88 29.87 74.21
N VAL A 4 -25.16 28.88 73.68
CA VAL A 4 -25.03 28.58 72.25
C VAL A 4 -26.34 27.99 71.73
N LYS A 5 -26.94 28.61 70.71
CA LYS A 5 -28.12 28.09 70.00
C LYS A 5 -27.70 26.99 69.00
N PRO A 6 -28.40 25.84 68.93
CA PRO A 6 -28.10 24.84 67.90
C PRO A 6 -28.62 25.27 66.52
N ARG A 7 -27.85 24.96 65.48
CA ARG A 7 -28.15 25.26 64.08
C ARG A 7 -28.82 24.04 63.43
N PRO A 8 -30.01 24.14 62.83
CA PRO A 8 -30.60 23.02 62.10
C PRO A 8 -29.89 22.79 60.77
N THR A 9 -29.49 21.53 60.56
CA THR A 9 -28.91 21.01 59.32
C THR A 9 -29.99 20.49 58.38
N LYS A 10 -29.65 20.49 57.08
CA LYS A 10 -30.26 19.75 55.95
C LYS A 10 -31.39 20.46 55.21
N SER A 11 -31.02 20.99 54.05
CA SER A 11 -31.81 20.80 52.82
C SER A 11 -30.88 20.98 51.61
N ARG A 12 -29.95 20.02 51.44
CA ARG A 12 -29.21 19.89 50.18
C ARG A 12 -30.15 19.19 49.21
N ARG A 13 -31.00 19.99 48.58
CA ARG A 13 -31.94 19.61 47.53
C ARG A 13 -31.15 18.86 46.45
N SER A 14 -31.29 17.54 46.46
CA SER A 14 -30.72 16.59 45.50
C SER A 14 -31.37 16.81 44.14
N ARG A 15 -30.95 17.85 43.44
CA ARG A 15 -31.27 18.07 42.03
C ARG A 15 -30.32 17.19 41.20
N SER A 16 -30.93 16.33 40.39
CA SER A 16 -30.41 15.92 39.09
C SER A 16 -29.08 15.18 39.07
N VAL A 17 -29.04 13.95 39.60
CA VAL A 17 -27.97 12.98 39.27
C VAL A 17 -28.49 11.79 38.44
N ILE A 18 -29.81 11.74 38.22
CA ILE A 18 -30.47 10.60 37.54
C ILE A 18 -30.66 10.87 36.03
N GLY A 19 -30.74 12.14 35.60
CA GLY A 19 -30.97 12.50 34.20
C GLY A 19 -29.77 12.30 33.25
N ASP A 20 -28.54 12.36 33.78
CA ASP A 20 -27.32 12.35 32.93
C ASP A 20 -26.87 10.94 32.52
N ARG A 21 -27.40 9.90 33.17
CA ARG A 21 -27.00 8.50 32.91
C ARG A 21 -27.74 7.82 31.75
N LEU A 22 -28.65 8.53 31.08
CA LEU A 22 -29.39 8.00 29.93
C LEU A 22 -28.81 8.41 28.57
N ASN A 23 -27.82 9.32 28.54
CA ASN A 23 -27.21 9.83 27.29
C ASN A 23 -25.80 9.26 26.99
N THR A 24 -25.45 8.10 27.54
CA THR A 24 -24.13 7.46 27.31
C THR A 24 -24.20 6.12 26.59
N ARG A 25 -25.34 5.77 25.97
CA ARG A 25 -25.55 4.43 25.38
C ARG A 25 -25.81 4.37 23.87
N SER A 26 -25.48 5.40 23.08
CA SER A 26 -25.61 5.25 21.62
C SER A 26 -24.59 6.01 20.77
N THR A 27 -23.35 6.12 21.25
CA THR A 27 -22.24 6.07 20.29
C THR A 27 -22.03 4.60 19.99
N LYS A 28 -22.80 4.05 19.04
CA LYS A 28 -22.34 2.85 18.33
C LYS A 28 -21.04 3.30 17.67
N THR A 29 -19.92 3.03 18.33
CA THR A 29 -18.65 2.84 17.65
C THR A 29 -18.99 1.81 16.59
N GLN A 30 -19.18 2.27 15.35
CA GLN A 30 -18.96 1.43 14.20
C GLN A 30 -17.49 1.07 14.35
N GLU A 31 -17.21 0.00 15.10
CA GLU A 31 -16.09 -0.85 14.80
C GLU A 31 -16.18 -0.99 13.28
N PRO A 32 -15.24 -0.46 12.48
CA PRO A 32 -15.14 -0.93 11.13
C PRO A 32 -14.75 -2.39 11.31
N GLN A 33 -15.76 -3.26 11.48
CA GLN A 33 -15.62 -4.68 11.20
C GLN A 33 -14.80 -4.71 9.92
N GLN A 34 -13.71 -5.48 9.95
CA GLN A 34 -12.95 -5.84 8.77
C GLN A 34 -13.89 -6.58 7.79
N GLY A 35 -14.87 -5.87 7.26
CA GLY A 35 -15.78 -6.31 6.23
C GLY A 35 -15.00 -6.34 4.93
N LEU A 36 -15.52 -7.09 3.97
CA LEU A 36 -14.92 -7.27 2.64
C LEU A 36 -14.53 -5.92 2.00
N VAL A 37 -15.31 -4.86 2.24
CA VAL A 37 -15.03 -3.50 1.76
C VAL A 37 -13.74 -2.92 2.37
N GLY A 38 -13.50 -3.08 3.67
CA GLY A 38 -12.27 -2.62 4.32
C GLY A 38 -11.03 -3.31 3.77
N HIS A 39 -11.10 -4.63 3.58
CA HIS A 39 -10.04 -5.44 3.00
C HIS A 39 -9.75 -5.06 1.53
N LEU A 40 -10.78 -4.76 0.73
CA LEU A 40 -10.62 -4.27 -0.64
C LEU A 40 -9.97 -2.86 -0.70
N VAL A 41 -10.31 -1.98 0.23
CA VAL A 41 -9.70 -0.63 0.33
C VAL A 41 -8.22 -0.73 0.70
N GLU A 42 -7.90 -1.66 1.59
CA GLU A 42 -6.53 -1.98 1.96
C GLU A 42 -5.72 -2.52 0.77
N LEU A 43 -6.28 -3.50 0.05
CA LEU A 43 -5.67 -4.04 -1.18
C LEU A 43 -5.38 -2.92 -2.19
N ARG A 44 -6.35 -2.03 -2.45
CA ARG A 44 -6.17 -0.90 -3.38
C ARG A 44 -5.00 -0.02 -2.96
N THR A 45 -4.95 0.37 -1.69
CA THR A 45 -3.91 1.26 -1.17
C THR A 45 -2.52 0.63 -1.28
N ARG A 46 -2.42 -0.66 -1.00
CA ARG A 46 -1.18 -1.44 -1.10
C ARG A 46 -0.75 -1.62 -2.55
N LEU A 47 -1.68 -1.94 -3.45
CA LEU A 47 -1.42 -2.08 -4.87
C LEU A 47 -0.85 -0.79 -5.46
N LEU A 48 -1.43 0.37 -5.12
CA LEU A 48 -0.91 1.66 -5.57
C LEU A 48 0.52 1.93 -5.08
N ARG A 49 0.84 1.56 -3.83
CA ARG A 49 2.20 1.69 -3.27
C ARG A 49 3.21 0.77 -3.96
N ILE A 50 2.83 -0.47 -4.24
CA ILE A 50 3.66 -1.43 -4.99
C ILE A 50 3.94 -0.89 -6.39
N VAL A 51 2.89 -0.50 -7.11
CA VAL A 51 3.01 0.06 -8.46
C VAL A 51 3.92 1.30 -8.44
N PHE A 52 3.71 2.22 -7.50
CA PHE A 52 4.55 3.41 -7.36
C PHE A 52 6.02 3.07 -7.09
N SER A 53 6.29 2.08 -6.25
CA SER A 53 7.65 1.62 -5.96
C SER A 53 8.32 1.02 -7.21
N ILE A 54 7.58 0.22 -7.99
CA ILE A 54 8.06 -0.31 -9.27
C ILE A 54 8.38 0.83 -10.24
N PHE A 55 7.53 1.86 -10.33
CA PHE A 55 7.77 3.02 -11.18
C PHE A 55 9.02 3.80 -10.76
N ILE A 56 9.25 4.00 -9.47
CA ILE A 56 10.47 4.66 -8.95
C ILE A 56 11.74 3.94 -9.43
N ILE A 57 11.73 2.61 -9.45
CA ILE A 57 12.88 1.81 -9.90
C ILE A 57 12.92 1.74 -11.43
N PHE A 58 11.76 1.65 -12.08
CA PHE A 58 11.64 1.52 -13.52
C PHE A 58 12.12 2.77 -14.25
N LEU A 59 11.79 3.99 -13.81
CA LEU A 59 12.17 5.23 -14.50
C LEU A 59 13.69 5.35 -14.76
N PRO A 60 14.58 5.17 -13.77
CA PRO A 60 16.02 5.20 -14.03
C PRO A 60 16.47 4.00 -14.88
N LEU A 61 15.94 2.80 -14.65
CA LEU A 61 16.27 1.62 -15.48
C LEU A 61 15.84 1.78 -16.94
N ALA A 62 14.73 2.46 -17.19
CA ALA A 62 14.19 2.70 -18.52
C ALA A 62 15.13 3.60 -19.35
N PHE A 63 15.85 4.53 -18.71
CA PHE A 63 16.86 5.35 -19.38
C PHE A 63 18.05 4.50 -19.88
N PHE A 64 18.44 3.47 -19.13
CA PHE A 64 19.53 2.54 -19.48
C PHE A 64 19.05 1.24 -20.15
N ALA A 65 17.78 1.16 -20.53
CA ALA A 65 17.17 -0.08 -21.00
C ALA A 65 17.83 -0.65 -22.26
N ASN A 66 18.26 0.22 -23.18
CA ASN A 66 18.93 -0.19 -24.42
C ASN A 66 20.29 -0.83 -24.16
N ASP A 67 21.10 -0.24 -23.28
CA ASP A 67 22.43 -0.76 -22.92
C ASP A 67 22.29 -2.13 -22.23
N LEU A 68 21.31 -2.22 -21.33
CA LEU A 68 21.02 -3.44 -20.58
C LEU A 68 20.54 -4.58 -21.48
N TYR A 69 19.73 -4.25 -22.49
CA TYR A 69 19.29 -5.20 -23.50
C TYR A 69 20.45 -5.64 -24.41
N ALA A 70 21.33 -4.72 -24.82
CA ALA A 70 22.49 -5.05 -25.66
C ALA A 70 23.42 -6.07 -24.99
N ILE A 71 23.66 -5.92 -23.68
CA ILE A 71 24.46 -6.88 -22.87
C ILE A 71 23.83 -8.28 -22.89
N LEU A 72 22.49 -8.38 -22.83
CA LEU A 72 21.78 -9.66 -22.87
C LEU A 72 21.66 -10.26 -24.27
N ALA A 73 21.60 -9.42 -25.31
CA ALA A 73 21.50 -9.88 -26.69
C ALA A 73 22.83 -10.46 -27.21
N MET A 74 23.98 -9.94 -26.77
CA MET A 74 25.31 -10.43 -27.16
C MET A 74 25.49 -11.96 -27.07
N PRO A 75 25.23 -12.63 -25.93
CA PRO A 75 25.41 -14.09 -25.82
C PRO A 75 24.45 -14.91 -26.69
N LEU A 76 23.28 -14.34 -27.04
CA LEU A 76 22.34 -14.99 -27.95
C LEU A 76 22.82 -14.93 -29.41
N LEU A 77 23.55 -13.88 -29.80
CA LEU A 77 24.16 -13.79 -31.13
C LEU A 77 25.36 -14.74 -31.27
N ASP A 78 26.16 -14.89 -30.21
CA ASP A 78 27.34 -15.77 -30.21
C ASP A 78 27.01 -17.27 -30.32
N THR A 79 25.78 -17.66 -29.99
CA THR A 79 25.32 -19.06 -30.09
C THR A 79 24.58 -19.36 -31.40
N MET A 80 24.47 -18.39 -32.32
CA MET A 80 23.83 -18.60 -33.62
C MET A 80 24.82 -19.13 -34.68
N PRO A 81 24.47 -20.18 -35.45
CA PRO A 81 25.26 -20.66 -36.57
C PRO A 81 25.35 -19.61 -37.69
N GLN A 82 26.53 -19.46 -38.29
CA GLN A 82 26.78 -18.51 -39.38
C GLN A 82 25.87 -18.83 -40.59
N GLY A 83 24.99 -17.90 -40.97
CA GLY A 83 24.20 -17.98 -42.21
C GLY A 83 22.67 -17.89 -42.08
N THR A 84 22.11 -17.73 -40.88
CA THR A 84 20.65 -17.54 -40.74
C THR A 84 20.30 -16.06 -40.84
N SER A 85 19.66 -15.66 -41.93
CA SER A 85 19.07 -14.32 -42.07
C SER A 85 17.91 -14.18 -41.08
N MET A 86 18.00 -13.16 -40.23
CA MET A 86 16.95 -12.79 -39.29
C MET A 86 15.75 -12.22 -40.08
N ILE A 87 14.75 -13.06 -40.38
CA ILE A 87 13.45 -12.54 -40.84
C ILE A 87 12.72 -12.01 -39.60
N ALA A 88 12.59 -10.69 -39.53
CA ALA A 88 12.03 -9.95 -38.41
C ALA A 88 10.56 -10.36 -38.14
N THR A 89 10.35 -11.25 -37.19
CA THR A 89 9.06 -11.41 -36.53
C THR A 89 8.83 -10.20 -35.63
N GLU A 90 7.94 -9.30 -36.07
CA GLU A 90 7.45 -8.10 -35.39
C GLU A 90 8.35 -6.86 -35.39
N VAL A 91 7.93 -5.86 -36.18
CA VAL A 91 8.53 -4.51 -36.30
C VAL A 91 8.56 -3.70 -35.00
N ALA A 92 7.76 -4.07 -34.00
CA ALA A 92 7.70 -3.40 -32.70
C ALA A 92 8.69 -3.98 -31.67
N SER A 93 9.24 -5.17 -31.94
CA SER A 93 10.11 -5.88 -31.00
C SER A 93 11.38 -5.13 -30.59
N PRO A 94 12.10 -4.38 -31.45
CA PRO A 94 13.34 -3.71 -31.01
C PRO A 94 13.06 -2.56 -30.05
N PHE A 95 11.90 -1.92 -30.17
CA PHE A 95 11.52 -0.79 -29.33
C PHE A 95 10.94 -1.24 -27.99
N LEU A 96 10.01 -2.20 -27.99
CA LEU A 96 9.32 -2.62 -26.77
C LEU A 96 10.15 -3.58 -25.90
N THR A 97 11.08 -4.34 -26.49
CA THR A 97 11.84 -5.37 -25.74
C THR A 97 12.72 -4.77 -24.64
N PRO A 98 13.50 -3.70 -24.87
CA PRO A 98 14.27 -3.05 -23.81
C PRO A 98 13.39 -2.56 -22.65
N PHE A 99 12.26 -1.91 -22.94
CA PHE A 99 11.33 -1.43 -21.91
C PHE A 99 10.68 -2.57 -21.13
N LYS A 100 10.26 -3.64 -21.83
CA LYS A 100 9.70 -4.84 -21.20
C LYS A 100 10.72 -5.50 -20.28
N PHE A 101 11.99 -5.55 -20.69
CA PHE A 101 13.06 -6.08 -19.85
C PHE A 101 13.29 -5.22 -18.61
N ALA A 102 13.42 -3.90 -18.79
CA ALA A 102 13.57 -2.96 -17.68
C ALA A 102 12.41 -3.02 -16.68
N LEU A 103 11.17 -3.23 -17.16
CA LEU A 103 9.99 -3.41 -16.31
C LEU A 103 10.04 -4.71 -15.52
N VAL A 104 10.42 -5.82 -16.15
CA VAL A 104 10.58 -7.10 -15.45
C VAL A 104 11.68 -6.99 -14.39
N LEU A 105 12.81 -6.38 -14.74
CA LEU A 105 13.92 -6.19 -13.81
C LEU A 105 13.55 -5.26 -12.65
N SER A 106 12.79 -4.18 -12.88
CA SER A 106 12.35 -3.29 -11.81
C SER A 106 11.42 -3.98 -10.83
N VAL A 107 10.56 -4.90 -11.30
CA VAL A 107 9.75 -5.77 -10.42
C VAL A 107 10.64 -6.70 -9.59
N PHE A 108 11.67 -7.30 -10.19
CA PHE A 108 12.63 -8.14 -9.45
C PHE A 108 13.38 -7.35 -8.38
N LEU A 109 13.85 -6.15 -8.70
CA LEU A 109 14.51 -5.26 -7.72
C LEU A 109 13.52 -4.77 -6.65
N GLY A 110 12.25 -4.60 -7.02
CA GLY A 110 11.16 -4.23 -6.11
C GLY A 110 10.65 -5.37 -5.23
N MET A 111 11.12 -6.61 -5.41
CA MET A 111 10.65 -7.78 -4.66
C MET A 111 10.59 -7.58 -3.14
N PRO A 112 11.58 -6.98 -2.46
CA PRO A 112 11.51 -6.77 -1.01
C PRO A 112 10.28 -5.95 -0.58
N VAL A 113 9.93 -4.92 -1.36
CA VAL A 113 8.77 -4.05 -1.11
C VAL A 113 7.46 -4.77 -1.47
N ILE A 114 7.45 -5.49 -2.58
CA ILE A 114 6.30 -6.28 -3.03
C ILE A 114 5.94 -7.32 -1.97
N LEU A 115 6.91 -8.12 -1.51
CA LEU A 115 6.72 -9.13 -0.47
C LEU A 115 6.26 -8.51 0.85
N TYR A 116 6.87 -7.39 1.26
CA TYR A 116 6.45 -6.70 2.49
C TYR A 116 4.97 -6.31 2.43
N HIS A 117 4.53 -5.71 1.33
CA HIS A 117 3.13 -5.31 1.15
C HIS A 117 2.17 -6.49 1.03
N PHE A 118 2.63 -7.61 0.46
CA PHE A 118 1.86 -8.84 0.33
C PHE A 118 1.69 -9.56 1.68
N TRP A 119 2.77 -9.64 2.47
CA TRP A 119 2.74 -10.31 3.78
C TRP A 119 1.92 -9.52 4.80
N THR A 120 1.99 -8.20 4.75
CA THR A 120 1.20 -7.33 5.64
C THR A 120 -0.28 -7.22 5.25
N PHE A 121 -0.69 -7.81 4.13
CA PHE A 121 -2.10 -7.93 3.73
C PHE A 121 -2.75 -9.20 4.28
N ILE A 122 -1.96 -10.27 4.45
CA ILE A 122 -2.36 -11.53 5.05
C ILE A 122 -2.48 -11.34 6.58
#